data_AF-A0AA88QM69-F1
#
_entry.id   AF-A0AA88QM69-F1
#
_cell.length_a   1.000
_cell.length_b   1.000
_cell.length_c   1.000
_cell.angle_alpha   90.00
_cell.angle_beta   90.00
_cell.angle_gamma   90.00
#
_symmetry.space_group_name_H-M   'P 1'
#
loop_
_entity.id
_entity.type
_entity.pdbx_description
1 polymer ?
#
loop_
_entity_poly.entity_id
_entity_poly.type
_entity_poly.pdbx_seq_one_letter_code
_entity_poly.pdbx_strand_id
1 'polypeptide(L)'
;MAGSGVVTVYSNGAITEAAAKQSPFSVKVGLAQMLRGGVIMDVVNAEQARIAEEAGACAVMALERVPADIRAQGGVARMSDPQLIKEIKQAVTIPVMAKARIGHFVEAQILEAIGVDYVDESEVLTPADDECFWVKY
;
A
#
# COMPACT_ATOMS: atom_id res chain seq x y z
N MET A 1 -29.49 6.94 -23.74
CA MET A 1 -28.86 5.73 -24.33
C MET A 1 -27.48 5.58 -23.72
N ALA A 2 -27.33 4.51 -22.93
CA ALA A 2 -26.16 3.88 -22.31
C ALA A 2 -24.86 4.68 -22.09
N GLY A 3 -24.52 4.87 -20.82
CA GLY A 3 -23.18 5.26 -20.36
C GLY A 3 -22.19 4.11 -20.45
N SER A 4 -20.97 4.43 -20.89
CA SER A 4 -19.83 3.53 -21.01
C SER A 4 -19.24 3.21 -19.63
N GLY A 5 -19.84 2.24 -18.94
CA GLY A 5 -19.18 1.55 -17.83
C GLY A 5 -18.21 0.52 -18.37
N VAL A 6 -16.94 0.60 -17.98
CA VAL A 6 -15.93 -0.42 -18.27
C VAL A 6 -16.37 -1.74 -17.63
N VAL A 7 -16.80 -2.69 -18.47
CA VAL A 7 -17.11 -4.06 -18.10
C VAL A 7 -15.81 -4.84 -18.01
N THR A 8 -15.42 -5.28 -16.81
CA THR A 8 -14.40 -6.33 -16.68
C THR A 8 -15.12 -7.68 -16.74
N VAL A 9 -14.90 -8.41 -17.85
CA VAL A 9 -15.52 -9.71 -18.11
C VAL A 9 -14.73 -10.78 -17.34
N TYR A 10 -15.30 -11.28 -16.24
CA TYR A 10 -14.92 -12.59 -15.71
C TYR A 10 -16.09 -13.55 -15.96
N SER A 11 -15.84 -14.52 -16.84
CA SER A 11 -16.55 -15.80 -17.01
C SER A 11 -18.09 -15.82 -16.98
N ASN A 12 -18.67 -16.04 -18.17
CA ASN A 12 -20.04 -16.47 -18.48
C ASN A 12 -20.94 -16.87 -17.30
N GLY A 13 -21.85 -15.96 -16.94
CA GLY A 13 -23.04 -16.26 -16.15
C GLY A 13 -23.80 -14.98 -15.82
N ALA A 14 -24.91 -14.72 -16.51
CA ALA A 14 -25.81 -13.64 -16.15
C ALA A 14 -26.48 -13.99 -14.81
N ILE A 15 -25.93 -13.47 -13.72
CA ILE A 15 -26.58 -13.49 -12.41
C ILE A 15 -27.31 -12.15 -12.22
N THR A 16 -28.64 -12.23 -12.32
CA THR A 16 -29.57 -11.16 -11.99
C THR A 16 -29.45 -10.78 -10.52
N GLU A 17 -29.58 -9.48 -10.25
CA GLU A 17 -29.48 -8.80 -8.96
C GLU A 17 -30.09 -9.60 -7.79
N ALA A 18 -29.22 -10.12 -6.92
CA ALA A 18 -29.53 -10.36 -5.53
C ALA A 18 -28.57 -9.46 -4.74
N ALA A 19 -29.11 -8.59 -3.89
CA ALA A 19 -28.38 -7.61 -3.09
C ALA A 19 -27.08 -8.21 -2.51
N ALA A 20 -25.96 -7.95 -3.19
CA ALA A 20 -24.68 -8.52 -2.81
C ALA A 20 -24.30 -7.90 -1.48
N LYS A 21 -24.28 -8.70 -0.41
CA LYS A 21 -23.58 -8.33 0.84
C LYS A 21 -22.17 -7.88 0.43
N GLN A 22 -21.89 -6.58 0.52
CA GLN A 22 -20.56 -6.05 0.26
C GLN A 22 -19.59 -6.72 1.23
N SER A 23 -18.80 -7.66 0.73
CA SER A 23 -17.75 -8.26 1.55
C SER A 23 -16.70 -7.19 1.85
N PRO A 24 -16.13 -7.15 3.06
CA PRO A 24 -15.06 -6.20 3.39
C PRO A 24 -13.88 -6.31 2.41
N PHE A 25 -13.62 -7.52 1.91
CA PHE A 25 -12.65 -7.78 0.86
C PHE A 25 -12.95 -7.02 -0.45
N SER A 26 -14.20 -7.03 -0.92
CA SER A 26 -14.58 -6.31 -2.15
C SER A 26 -14.36 -4.80 -2.06
N VAL A 27 -14.52 -4.22 -0.87
CA VAL A 27 -14.21 -2.79 -0.63
C VAL A 27 -12.71 -2.54 -0.74
N LYS A 28 -11.87 -3.39 -0.13
CA LYS A 28 -10.41 -3.28 -0.21
C LYS A 28 -9.89 -3.39 -1.64
N VAL A 29 -10.43 -4.35 -2.40
CA VAL A 29 -10.11 -4.49 -3.82
C VAL A 29 -10.53 -3.25 -4.61
N GLY A 30 -11.68 -2.65 -4.29
CA GLY A 30 -12.17 -1.41 -4.89
C GLY A 30 -11.26 -0.21 -4.64
N LEU A 31 -10.79 -0.04 -3.40
CA LEU A 31 -9.82 1.01 -3.04
C LEU A 31 -8.53 0.88 -3.87
N ALA A 32 -7.99 -0.34 -3.98
CA ALA A 32 -6.80 -0.58 -4.79
C ALA A 32 -7.03 -0.30 -6.30
N GLN A 33 -8.26 -0.42 -6.82
CA GLN A 33 -8.53 -0.06 -8.22
C GLN A 33 -8.42 1.44 -8.49
N MET A 34 -8.56 2.30 -7.47
CA MET A 34 -8.43 3.75 -7.63
C MET A 34 -7.00 4.16 -7.99
N LEU A 35 -6.01 3.30 -7.74
CA LEU A 35 -4.60 3.54 -8.05
C LEU A 35 -4.21 3.13 -9.48
N ARG A 36 -5.14 2.55 -10.26
CA ARG A 36 -4.87 2.09 -11.63
C ARG A 36 -4.42 3.24 -12.52
N GLY A 37 -3.34 2.99 -13.28
CA GLY A 37 -2.79 3.96 -14.24
C GLY A 37 -1.94 5.06 -13.62
N GLY A 38 -1.74 5.05 -12.30
CA GLY A 38 -0.83 5.96 -11.61
C GLY A 38 0.54 5.37 -11.32
N VAL A 39 1.41 6.19 -10.75
CA VAL A 39 2.75 5.81 -10.27
C VAL A 39 2.79 5.95 -8.75
N ILE A 40 3.32 4.94 -8.07
CA ILE A 40 3.60 4.98 -6.63
C ILE A 40 5.10 5.25 -6.47
N MET A 41 5.46 6.29 -5.72
CA MET A 41 6.86 6.69 -5.55
C MET A 41 7.37 6.37 -4.14
N ASP A 42 8.53 5.73 -4.07
CA ASP A 42 9.26 5.54 -2.82
C ASP A 42 9.85 6.89 -2.35
N VAL A 43 9.63 7.23 -1.08
CA VAL A 43 10.09 8.50 -0.48
C VAL A 43 10.68 8.27 0.91
N VAL A 44 11.74 9.01 1.25
CA VAL A 44 12.45 8.87 2.53
C VAL A 44 12.28 10.05 3.49
N ASN A 45 11.55 11.10 3.09
CA ASN A 45 11.23 12.24 3.93
C ASN A 45 10.02 13.01 3.39
N ALA A 46 9.52 13.97 4.18
CA ALA A 46 8.38 14.81 3.82
C ALA A 46 8.60 15.68 2.58
N GLU A 47 9.84 16.11 2.30
CA GLU A 47 10.16 16.93 1.13
C GLU A 47 10.01 16.12 -0.16
N GLN A 48 10.57 14.91 -0.20
CA GLN A 48 10.41 13.99 -1.33
C GLN A 48 8.95 13.60 -1.54
N ALA A 49 8.18 13.45 -0.46
CA ALA A 49 6.74 13.19 -0.56
C ALA A 49 6.00 14.32 -1.29
N ARG A 50 6.28 15.59 -0.96
CA ARG A 50 5.70 16.74 -1.67
C ARG A 50 6.11 16.78 -3.14
N ILE A 51 7.39 16.54 -3.42
CA ILE A 51 7.89 16.50 -4.81
C ILE A 51 7.20 15.40 -5.60
N ALA A 52 6.99 14.22 -5.00
CA ALA A 52 6.29 13.11 -5.64
C ALA A 52 4.82 13.46 -5.94
N GLU A 53 4.12 14.10 -4.99
CA GLU A 53 2.76 14.59 -5.20
C GLU A 53 2.68 15.64 -6.32
N GLU A 54 3.58 16.62 -6.31
CA GLU A 54 3.67 17.66 -7.36
C GLU A 54 4.01 17.06 -8.74
N ALA A 55 4.78 15.98 -8.79
CA ALA A 55 5.09 15.23 -10.00
C ALA A 55 3.93 14.37 -10.52
N GLY A 56 2.81 14.30 -9.78
CA GLY A 56 1.62 13.55 -10.16
C GLY A 56 1.63 12.07 -9.75
N ALA A 57 2.39 11.71 -8.70
CA ALA A 57 2.28 10.39 -8.10
C ALA A 57 0.84 10.15 -7.59
N CYS A 58 0.31 8.94 -7.79
CA CYS A 58 -1.02 8.59 -7.29
C CYS A 58 -1.01 8.22 -5.81
N ALA A 59 0.14 7.80 -5.29
CA ALA A 59 0.40 7.49 -3.89
C ALA A 59 1.91 7.52 -3.64
N VAL A 60 2.30 7.56 -2.36
CA VAL A 60 3.71 7.47 -1.95
C VAL A 60 3.93 6.28 -1.02
N MET A 61 5.13 5.71 -1.07
CA MET A 61 5.56 4.63 -0.18
C MET A 61 6.62 5.19 0.77
N ALA A 62 6.35 5.17 2.08
CA ALA A 62 7.22 5.71 3.12
C ALA A 62 8.23 4.66 3.61
N LEU A 63 9.51 4.93 3.42
CA LEU A 63 10.62 4.05 3.81
C LEU A 63 11.82 4.85 4.32
N GLU A 64 12.59 4.32 5.27
CA GLU A 64 13.82 5.00 5.73
C GLU A 64 14.94 4.99 4.69
N ARG A 65 14.97 3.94 3.85
CA ARG A 65 16.04 3.71 2.86
C ARG A 65 15.45 3.10 1.61
N VAL A 66 15.80 3.65 0.44
CA VAL A 66 15.34 3.12 -0.85
C VAL A 66 15.84 1.69 -1.09
N PRO A 67 15.12 0.85 -1.85
CA PRO A 67 15.51 -0.54 -2.09
C PRO A 67 16.94 -0.71 -2.61
N ALA A 68 17.43 0.25 -3.42
CA ALA A 68 18.81 0.27 -3.89
C ALA A 68 19.81 0.39 -2.74
N ASP A 69 19.54 1.27 -1.77
CA ASP A 69 20.39 1.50 -0.59
C ASP A 69 20.33 0.32 0.38
N ILE A 70 19.15 -0.27 0.58
CA ILE A 70 18.99 -1.48 1.40
C ILE A 70 19.90 -2.60 0.88
N ARG A 71 19.92 -2.80 -0.45
CA ARG A 71 20.76 -3.83 -1.08
C ARG A 71 22.25 -3.51 -1.01
N ALA A 72 22.62 -2.23 -1.11
CA ALA A 72 24.03 -1.81 -1.09
C ALA A 72 24.64 -1.84 0.33
N GLN A 73 23.90 -1.39 1.34
CA GLN A 73 24.37 -1.28 2.73
C GLN A 73 24.25 -2.60 3.50
N GLY A 74 23.33 -3.47 3.08
CA GLY A 74 23.01 -4.70 3.79
C GLY A 74 22.44 -4.43 5.19
N GLY A 75 22.57 -5.44 6.05
CA GLY A 75 22.00 -5.43 7.40
C GLY A 75 20.49 -5.74 7.43
N VAL A 76 19.89 -5.55 8.60
CA VAL A 76 18.47 -5.84 8.81
C VAL A 76 17.64 -4.62 8.42
N ALA A 77 16.76 -4.78 7.43
CA ALA A 77 15.77 -3.78 7.04
C ALA A 77 14.42 -4.11 7.68
N ARG A 78 13.80 -3.11 8.34
CA ARG A 78 12.55 -3.23 9.10
C ARG A 78 11.52 -2.20 8.62
N MET A 79 10.33 -2.22 9.22
CA MET A 79 9.36 -1.14 9.09
C MET A 79 9.97 0.21 9.49
N SER A 80 9.63 1.26 8.75
CA SER A 80 10.05 2.64 9.01
C SER A 80 9.55 3.15 10.36
N ASP A 81 10.30 4.09 10.96
CA ASP A 81 9.86 4.78 12.16
C ASP A 81 8.44 5.38 11.97
N PRO A 82 7.49 5.10 12.89
CA PRO A 82 6.18 5.72 12.92
C PRO A 82 6.17 7.24 12.81
N GLN A 83 7.19 7.91 13.35
CA GLN A 83 7.35 9.35 13.27
C GLN A 83 7.56 9.80 11.81
N LEU A 84 8.46 9.14 11.08
CA LEU A 84 8.71 9.43 9.66
C LEU A 84 7.42 9.29 8.84
N ILE A 85 6.68 8.21 9.07
CA ILE A 85 5.41 7.95 8.36
C ILE A 85 4.39 9.06 8.67
N LYS A 86 4.26 9.47 9.93
CA LYS A 86 3.35 10.56 10.32
C LYS A 86 3.73 11.89 9.69
N GLU A 87 5.02 12.20 9.63
CA GLU A 87 5.52 13.42 8.99
C GLU A 87 5.20 13.43 7.48
N ILE A 88 5.40 12.31 6.78
CA ILE A 88 5.05 12.16 5.36
C ILE A 88 3.53 12.31 5.16
N LYS A 89 2.71 11.65 5.98
CA LYS A 89 1.24 11.76 5.92
C LYS A 89 0.73 13.17 6.13
N GLN A 90 1.39 13.96 6.98
CA GLN A 90 1.02 15.36 7.20
C GLN A 90 1.47 16.28 6.05
N ALA A 91 2.43 15.84 5.24
CA ALA A 91 3.04 16.64 4.18
C ALA A 91 2.29 16.56 2.85
N VAL A 92 1.51 15.51 2.60
CA VAL A 92 0.83 15.24 1.31
C VAL A 92 -0.64 14.92 1.49
N THR A 93 -1.42 15.03 0.41
CA THR A 93 -2.85 14.70 0.38
C THR A 93 -3.17 13.37 -0.32
N ILE A 94 -2.23 12.86 -1.11
CA ILE A 94 -2.32 11.54 -1.75
C ILE A 94 -2.13 10.39 -0.73
N PRO A 95 -2.65 9.17 -1.02
CA PRO A 95 -2.50 8.01 -0.14
C PRO A 95 -1.04 7.70 0.20
N VAL A 96 -0.82 7.34 1.47
CA VAL A 96 0.50 6.96 1.99
C VAL A 96 0.50 5.48 2.34
N MET A 97 1.45 4.77 1.73
CA MET A 97 1.73 3.36 1.97
C MET A 97 2.98 3.20 2.83
N ALA A 98 3.09 2.07 3.51
CA ALA A 98 4.28 1.71 4.26
C ALA A 98 4.57 0.22 4.15
N LYS A 99 5.86 -0.13 4.25
CA LYS A 99 6.32 -1.52 4.21
C LYS A 99 6.41 -2.12 5.61
N ALA A 100 6.08 -3.39 5.70
CA ALA A 100 6.34 -4.21 6.88
C ALA A 100 6.89 -5.58 6.46
N ARG A 101 7.62 -6.22 7.37
CA ARG A 101 8.36 -7.46 7.08
C ARG A 101 7.40 -8.63 6.88
N ILE A 102 7.80 -9.58 6.01
CA ILE A 102 7.06 -10.83 5.81
C ILE A 102 6.86 -11.54 7.15
N GLY A 103 5.60 -11.90 7.43
CA GLY A 103 5.17 -12.59 8.65
C GLY A 103 5.11 -11.72 9.92
N HIS A 104 5.55 -10.46 9.88
CA HIS A 104 5.59 -9.61 11.07
C HIS A 104 4.27 -8.87 11.32
N PHE A 105 3.21 -9.60 11.69
CA PHE A 105 1.86 -9.03 11.84
C PHE A 105 1.76 -7.85 12.84
N VAL A 106 2.65 -7.78 13.83
CA VAL A 106 2.71 -6.65 14.78
C VAL A 106 3.13 -5.35 14.09
N GLU A 107 3.99 -5.40 13.06
CA GLU A 107 4.33 -4.20 12.28
C GLU A 107 3.12 -3.75 11.47
N ALA A 108 2.36 -4.68 10.88
CA ALA A 108 1.09 -4.35 10.21
C ALA A 108 0.08 -3.69 11.16
N GLN A 109 -0.06 -4.21 12.38
CA GLN A 109 -0.95 -3.63 13.40
C GLN A 109 -0.52 -2.21 13.80
N ILE A 110 0.79 -1.95 13.91
CA ILE A 110 1.31 -0.61 14.18
C ILE A 110 0.98 0.33 13.01
N LEU A 111 1.19 -0.11 11.77
CA LEU A 111 0.88 0.67 10.57
C LEU A 111 -0.62 0.99 10.46
N GLU A 112 -1.48 0.01 10.74
CA GLU A 112 -2.93 0.19 10.81
C GLU A 112 -3.32 1.23 11.88
N ALA A 113 -2.70 1.16 13.07
CA ALA A 113 -2.95 2.13 14.14
C ALA A 113 -2.45 3.56 13.82
N ILE A 114 -1.40 3.69 13.01
CA ILE A 114 -0.93 4.97 12.44
C ILE A 114 -1.90 5.47 11.34
N GLY A 115 -2.72 4.57 10.80
CA GLY A 115 -3.72 4.84 9.78
C GLY A 115 -3.13 5.01 8.40
N VAL A 116 -2.09 4.25 8.03
CA VAL A 116 -1.63 4.21 6.63
C VAL A 116 -2.74 3.68 5.73
N ASP A 117 -2.78 4.13 4.48
CA ASP A 117 -3.84 3.75 3.54
C ASP A 117 -3.65 2.31 3.03
N TYR A 118 -2.40 1.89 2.87
CA TYR A 118 -2.03 0.54 2.44
C TYR A 118 -0.78 0.06 3.17
N VAL A 119 -0.76 -1.25 3.47
CA VAL A 119 0.39 -1.95 4.01
C VAL A 119 0.95 -2.89 2.96
N ASP A 120 2.24 -2.79 2.71
CA ASP A 120 2.98 -3.67 1.82
C ASP A 120 3.81 -4.67 2.62
N GLU A 121 3.41 -5.94 2.60
CA GLU A 121 4.19 -7.04 3.17
C GLU A 121 5.32 -7.39 2.19
N SER A 122 6.50 -6.83 2.43
CA SER A 122 7.53 -6.72 1.39
C SER A 122 8.73 -7.61 1.63
N GLU A 123 9.10 -8.38 0.61
CA GLU A 123 10.31 -9.19 0.50
C GLU A 123 11.60 -8.37 0.35
N VAL A 124 11.46 -7.06 0.13
CA VAL A 124 12.61 -6.13 0.11
C VAL A 124 13.16 -5.92 1.52
N LEU A 125 12.31 -6.05 2.54
CA LEU A 125 12.73 -6.02 3.93
C LEU A 125 13.24 -7.40 4.37
N THR A 126 14.02 -7.44 5.45
CA THR A 126 14.47 -8.72 6.00
C THR A 126 13.27 -9.49 6.55
N PRO A 127 12.98 -10.73 6.09
CA PRO A 127 11.86 -11.50 6.60
C PRO A 127 11.91 -11.66 8.12
N ALA A 128 10.74 -11.64 8.77
CA ALA A 128 10.62 -11.94 10.19
C ALA A 128 10.19 -13.38 10.45
N ASP A 129 9.45 -13.96 9.50
CA ASP A 129 9.05 -15.36 9.42
C ASP A 129 9.33 -15.87 8.00
N ASP A 130 10.04 -16.98 7.88
CA ASP A 130 10.44 -17.58 6.60
C ASP A 130 9.40 -18.60 6.07
N GLU A 131 8.43 -19.00 6.90
CA GLU A 131 7.44 -20.02 6.58
C GLU A 131 6.04 -19.45 6.34
N CYS A 132 5.69 -18.38 7.06
CA CYS A 132 4.34 -17.82 7.05
C CYS A 132 4.29 -16.35 6.64
N PHE A 133 3.35 -16.02 5.74
CA PHE A 133 2.83 -14.65 5.58
C PHE A 133 1.78 -14.37 6.65
N TRP A 134 1.54 -13.11 7.00
CA TRP A 134 0.42 -12.80 7.92
C TRP A 134 -0.95 -12.95 7.24
N VAL A 135 -1.99 -13.18 8.04
CA VAL A 135 -3.35 -13.33 7.53
C VAL A 135 -4.01 -11.97 7.29
N LYS A 136 -4.38 -11.69 6.04
CA LYS A 136 -4.98 -10.42 5.57
C LYS A 136 -6.50 -10.61 5.41
N TYR A 137 -7.30 -10.32 6.43
CA TYR A 137 -8.78 -10.31 6.37
C TYR A 137 -9.28 -8.93 6.01
#